data_AF-A0A379FKJ1-F1
#
_entry.id   AF-A0A379FKJ1-F1
#
_cell.length_a   1.000
_cell.length_b   1.000
_cell.length_c   1.000
_cell.angle_alpha   90.00
_cell.angle_beta   90.00
_cell.angle_gamma   90.00
#
_symmetry.space_group_name_H-M   'P 1'
#
loop_
_entity.id
_entity.type
_entity.pdbx_description
1 polymer ?
#
loop_
_entity_poly.entity_id
_entity_poly.type
_entity_poly.pdbx_seq_one_letter_code
_entity_poly.pdbx_strand_id
1 'polypeptide(L)'
;MTIFQKPFNPRELLARIRAVLRRQANELPGAPSQDDAIITFGKFKLNLGTREMFQGDENMPLTSGEFAVLKVLVSYPREPLSRDKLMSLARGREYSAMERSIDVQISRLRRMVEEDPAHPRYIQTVWGLGYVFVPDGSKA
;
A
#
# COMPACT_ATOMS: atom_id res chain seq x y z
N MET A 1 32.98 6.70 -15.95
CA MET A 1 32.28 7.36 -14.83
C MET A 1 31.18 8.24 -15.44
N THR A 2 29.99 8.22 -14.83
CA THR A 2 28.80 9.02 -15.18
C THR A 2 27.80 8.32 -16.12
N ILE A 3 27.04 7.37 -15.56
CA ILE A 3 25.74 6.97 -16.10
C ILE A 3 24.72 8.05 -15.72
N PHE A 4 24.30 8.85 -16.70
CA PHE A 4 23.10 9.70 -16.60
C PHE A 4 21.88 8.77 -16.51
N GLN A 5 21.35 8.56 -15.31
CA GLN A 5 20.05 7.92 -15.12
C GLN A 5 18.95 8.95 -15.42
N LYS A 6 18.02 8.51 -16.27
CA LYS A 6 17.10 9.29 -17.10
C LYS A 6 16.03 10.05 -16.29
N PRO A 7 15.63 11.27 -16.71
CA PRO A 7 14.66 12.08 -15.97
C PRO A 7 13.26 11.51 -16.18
N PHE A 8 12.61 11.04 -15.12
CA PHE A 8 11.20 10.67 -15.16
C PHE A 8 10.33 11.79 -14.57
N ASN A 9 9.92 12.70 -15.44
CA ASN A 9 8.81 13.62 -15.27
C ASN A 9 8.33 13.87 -16.72
N PRO A 10 7.10 13.53 -17.15
CA PRO A 10 5.82 13.92 -16.54
C PRO A 10 4.73 12.82 -16.65
N ARG A 11 5.12 11.55 -16.43
CA ARG A 11 4.34 10.33 -16.70
C ARG A 11 4.17 9.31 -15.56
N GLU A 12 4.13 9.82 -14.34
CA GLU A 12 3.13 9.46 -13.30
C GLU A 12 1.68 9.48 -13.87
N LEU A 13 1.49 10.16 -15.01
CA LEU A 13 0.42 10.12 -16.03
C LEU A 13 -0.05 8.71 -16.47
N LEU A 14 0.33 7.66 -15.74
CA LEU A 14 0.02 6.25 -15.94
C LEU A 14 -0.35 5.48 -14.66
N ALA A 15 -0.68 6.12 -13.52
CA ALA A 15 -1.82 5.60 -12.71
C ALA A 15 -3.02 5.25 -13.63
N ARG A 16 -3.08 6.05 -14.70
CA ARG A 16 -3.91 6.11 -15.91
C ARG A 16 -3.99 4.84 -16.77
N ILE A 17 -3.18 3.82 -16.51
CA ILE A 17 -3.34 2.47 -17.06
C ILE A 17 -3.53 1.53 -15.88
N ARG A 18 -4.65 0.82 -15.84
CA ARG A 18 -4.76 -0.51 -15.20
C ARG A 18 -4.88 -0.55 -13.68
N ALA A 19 -5.26 0.57 -13.09
CA ALA A 19 -6.63 0.67 -12.54
C ALA A 19 -7.74 0.37 -13.61
N VAL A 20 -7.42 0.45 -14.91
CA VAL A 20 -8.08 -0.18 -16.10
C VAL A 20 -8.42 -1.67 -15.94
N LEU A 21 -8.06 -2.35 -14.84
CA LEU A 21 -8.71 -3.62 -14.46
C LEU A 21 -9.27 -3.62 -13.02
N ARG A 22 -9.96 -2.54 -12.64
CA ARG A 22 -11.24 -2.62 -11.90
C ARG A 22 -12.31 -3.48 -12.62
N ARG A 23 -11.94 -4.03 -13.79
CA ARG A 23 -12.62 -5.01 -14.65
C ARG A 23 -12.32 -6.40 -14.07
N GLN A 24 -13.04 -6.87 -13.08
CA GLN A 24 -14.48 -7.02 -13.13
C GLN A 24 -15.11 -6.59 -11.81
N ALA A 25 -15.88 -5.50 -11.85
CA ALA A 25 -17.04 -5.38 -11.00
C ALA A 25 -17.77 -6.73 -10.95
N ASN A 26 -17.97 -7.28 -9.76
CA ASN A 26 -18.75 -8.49 -9.48
C ASN A 26 -18.36 -9.74 -10.28
N GLU A 27 -17.63 -10.63 -9.62
CA GLU A 27 -17.95 -12.07 -9.56
C GLU A 27 -18.51 -12.71 -10.84
N LEU A 28 -17.66 -12.87 -11.87
CA LEU A 28 -17.83 -13.99 -12.80
C LEU A 28 -16.96 -15.17 -12.29
N PRO A 29 -17.48 -16.41 -12.30
CA PRO A 29 -16.71 -17.57 -11.85
C PRO A 29 -15.44 -17.71 -12.70
N GLY A 30 -14.26 -17.59 -12.07
CA GLY A 30 -12.96 -17.78 -12.72
C GLY A 30 -12.10 -16.51 -12.91
N ALA A 31 -12.53 -15.33 -12.45
CA ALA A 31 -11.65 -14.15 -12.40
C ALA A 31 -10.68 -14.21 -11.20
N PRO A 32 -9.41 -13.76 -11.33
CA PRO A 32 -8.48 -13.72 -10.20
C PRO A 32 -9.05 -12.86 -9.07
N SER A 33 -9.05 -13.43 -7.86
CA SER A 33 -9.51 -12.78 -6.64
C SER A 33 -8.72 -11.49 -6.37
N GLN A 34 -9.31 -10.55 -5.61
CA GLN A 34 -8.59 -9.36 -5.11
C GLN A 34 -7.27 -9.73 -4.42
N ASP A 35 -7.20 -10.92 -3.82
CA ASP A 35 -5.99 -11.50 -3.26
C ASP A 35 -4.86 -11.73 -4.27
N ASP A 36 -5.09 -11.77 -5.59
CA ASP A 36 -4.02 -11.97 -6.60
C ASP A 36 -3.56 -10.65 -7.26
N ALA A 37 -4.02 -9.51 -6.75
CA ALA A 37 -3.74 -8.21 -7.36
C ALA A 37 -2.29 -7.74 -7.11
N ILE A 38 -1.72 -7.06 -8.11
CA ILE A 38 -0.44 -6.34 -8.00
C ILE A 38 -0.74 -4.85 -7.86
N ILE A 39 -0.32 -4.26 -6.74
CA ILE A 39 -0.44 -2.84 -6.45
C ILE A 39 0.91 -2.14 -6.70
N THR A 40 0.89 -1.01 -7.40
CA THR A 40 2.07 -0.19 -7.67
C THR A 40 1.87 1.24 -7.18
N PHE A 41 2.86 1.78 -6.47
CA PHE A 41 2.88 3.19 -6.04
C PHE A 41 4.34 3.67 -5.91
N GLY A 42 4.66 4.84 -6.45
CA GLY A 42 6.04 5.32 -6.53
C GLY A 42 6.97 4.29 -7.18
N LYS A 43 8.01 3.88 -6.44
CA LYS A 43 8.98 2.84 -6.82
C LYS A 43 8.62 1.45 -6.29
N PHE A 44 7.46 1.30 -5.65
CA PHE A 44 7.08 0.09 -4.95
C PHE A 44 6.09 -0.74 -5.75
N LYS A 45 6.23 -2.06 -5.63
CA LYS A 45 5.32 -3.06 -6.19
C LYS A 45 4.99 -4.08 -5.10
N LEU A 46 3.71 -4.23 -4.78
CA LEU A 46 3.20 -5.19 -3.81
C LEU A 46 2.33 -6.22 -4.52
N ASN A 47 2.68 -7.49 -4.40
CA ASN A 47 1.83 -8.60 -4.84
C ASN A 47 1.01 -9.09 -3.65
N LEU A 48 -0.33 -8.97 -3.71
CA LEU A 48 -1.19 -9.38 -2.61
C LEU A 48 -1.29 -10.91 -2.46
N GLY A 49 -1.01 -11.66 -3.54
CA GLY A 49 -1.16 -13.11 -3.57
C GLY A 49 0.07 -13.81 -3.04
N THR A 50 1.24 -13.39 -3.52
CA THR A 50 2.53 -13.91 -3.03
C THR A 50 3.02 -13.21 -1.77
N ARG A 51 2.42 -12.06 -1.42
CA ARG A 51 2.78 -11.20 -0.27
C ARG A 51 4.18 -10.60 -0.37
N GLU A 52 4.73 -10.57 -1.58
CA GLU A 52 6.05 -10.02 -1.86
C GLU A 52 5.94 -8.53 -2.16
N MET A 53 6.90 -7.76 -1.63
CA MET A 53 7.04 -6.35 -1.89
C MET A 53 8.41 -6.07 -2.49
N PHE A 54 8.46 -5.19 -3.48
CA PHE A 54 9.68 -4.78 -4.15
C PHE A 54 9.82 -3.27 -4.17
N GLN A 55 11.06 -2.79 -4.07
CA GLN A 55 11.45 -1.41 -4.34
C GLN A 55 12.32 -1.39 -5.61
N GLY A 56 11.74 -1.02 -6.76
CA GLY A 56 12.36 -1.32 -8.05
C GLY A 56 12.43 -2.84 -8.23
N ASP A 57 13.65 -3.37 -8.36
CA ASP A 57 13.91 -4.81 -8.50
C ASP A 57 14.38 -5.47 -7.18
N GLU A 58 14.56 -4.69 -6.11
CA GLU A 58 15.02 -5.20 -4.83
C GLU A 58 13.85 -5.73 -3.99
N ASN A 59 13.94 -6.98 -3.53
CA ASN A 59 12.96 -7.57 -2.63
C ASN A 59 13.03 -6.88 -1.26
N MET A 60 11.90 -6.33 -0.83
CA MET A 60 11.72 -5.66 0.45
C MET A 60 10.75 -6.49 1.30
N PRO A 61 11.24 -7.38 2.18
CA PRO A 61 10.38 -8.27 2.95
C PRO A 61 9.51 -7.49 3.93
N LEU A 62 8.25 -7.90 4.07
CA LEU A 62 7.32 -7.42 5.08
C LEU A 62 7.10 -8.48 6.14
N THR A 63 6.97 -8.06 7.39
CA THR A 63 6.40 -8.93 8.43
C THR A 63 4.91 -9.17 8.17
N SER A 64 4.35 -10.21 8.79
CA SER A 64 2.92 -10.52 8.69
C SER A 64 2.03 -9.32 9.08
N GLY A 65 2.38 -8.63 10.17
CA GLY A 65 1.66 -7.43 10.62
C GLY A 65 1.77 -6.24 9.67
N GLU A 66 2.95 -5.96 9.12
CA GLU A 66 3.15 -4.89 8.13
C GLU A 66 2.37 -5.16 6.86
N PHE A 67 2.43 -6.40 6.34
CA PHE A 67 1.66 -6.80 5.17
C PHE A 67 0.15 -6.70 5.44
N ALA A 68 -0.33 -7.16 6.59
CA ALA A 68 -1.76 -7.11 6.92
C ALA A 68 -2.29 -5.66 6.92
N VAL A 69 -1.56 -4.74 7.56
CA VAL A 69 -1.95 -3.31 7.59
C VAL A 69 -1.84 -2.67 6.22
N LEU A 70 -0.75 -2.92 5.49
CA LEU A 70 -0.56 -2.36 4.15
C LEU A 70 -1.60 -2.88 3.17
N LYS A 71 -1.92 -4.18 3.19
CA LYS A 71 -2.98 -4.80 2.38
C LYS A 71 -4.32 -4.09 2.56
N VAL A 72 -4.71 -3.83 3.81
CA VAL A 72 -5.95 -3.07 4.08
C VAL A 72 -5.84 -1.68 3.48
N LEU A 73 -4.80 -0.92 3.80
CA LEU A 73 -4.61 0.44 3.30
C LEU A 73 -4.68 0.54 1.77
N VAL A 74 -4.00 -0.35 1.04
CA VAL A 74 -3.98 -0.32 -0.43
C VAL A 74 -5.28 -0.82 -1.07
N SER A 75 -6.08 -1.60 -0.34
CA SER A 75 -7.39 -2.07 -0.80
C SER A 75 -8.47 -0.97 -0.71
N TYR A 76 -8.25 0.05 0.13
CA TYR A 76 -9.13 1.20 0.32
C TYR A 76 -8.39 2.51 -0.03
N PRO A 77 -7.93 2.69 -1.28
CA PRO A 77 -7.15 3.86 -1.66
C PRO A 77 -8.00 5.14 -1.56
N ARG A 78 -7.40 6.20 -0.99
CA ARG A 78 -8.03 7.51 -0.75
C ARG A 78 -9.24 7.48 0.19
N GLU A 79 -9.45 6.38 0.90
CA GLU A 79 -10.48 6.27 1.93
C GLU A 79 -9.83 6.34 3.32
N PRO A 80 -10.15 7.36 4.14
CA PRO A 80 -9.69 7.42 5.51
C PRO A 80 -10.26 6.29 6.37
N LEU A 81 -9.38 5.47 6.94
CA LEU A 81 -9.76 4.37 7.83
C LEU A 81 -9.40 4.71 9.27
N SER A 82 -10.34 4.43 10.18
CA SER A 82 -10.08 4.56 11.60
C SER A 82 -9.13 3.48 12.09
N ARG A 83 -8.46 3.71 13.23
CA ARG A 83 -7.58 2.72 13.86
C ARG A 83 -8.32 1.41 14.18
N ASP A 84 -9.53 1.52 14.69
CA ASP A 84 -10.37 0.36 14.99
C ASP A 84 -10.74 -0.40 13.71
N LYS A 85 -11.09 0.32 12.62
CA LYS A 85 -11.40 -0.29 11.33
C LYS A 85 -10.18 -0.98 10.73
N LEU A 86 -9.01 -0.34 10.77
CA LEU A 86 -7.74 -0.95 10.33
C LEU A 86 -7.45 -2.23 11.13
N MET A 87 -7.62 -2.18 12.45
CA MET A 87 -7.42 -3.35 13.30
C MET A 87 -8.42 -4.47 12.98
N SER A 88 -9.71 -4.15 12.82
CA SER A 88 -10.75 -5.10 12.48
C SER A 88 -10.53 -5.77 11.12
N LEU A 89 -10.13 -5.01 10.10
CA LEU A 89 -9.86 -5.53 8.76
C LEU A 89 -8.53 -6.30 8.67
N ALA A 90 -7.51 -5.88 9.43
CA ALA A 90 -6.23 -6.59 9.48
C ALA A 90 -6.33 -7.92 10.24
N ARG A 91 -7.26 -8.03 11.20
CA ARG A 91 -7.56 -9.21 12.05
C ARG A 91 -8.00 -10.50 11.34
N GLY A 92 -7.79 -10.65 10.03
CA GLY A 92 -7.84 -11.95 9.37
C GLY A 92 -6.85 -12.96 10.00
N ARG A 93 -6.67 -14.15 9.39
CA ARG A 93 -5.83 -15.28 9.92
C ARG A 93 -4.37 -14.93 10.29
N GLU A 94 -3.95 -13.69 10.12
CA GLU A 94 -2.57 -13.25 9.95
C GLU A 94 -2.16 -12.20 11.00
N TYR A 95 -3.12 -11.53 11.65
CA TYR A 95 -2.84 -10.53 12.70
C TYR A 95 -3.01 -11.17 14.08
N SER A 96 -1.94 -11.80 14.57
CA SER A 96 -1.87 -12.30 15.94
C SER A 96 -2.01 -11.13 16.93
N ALA A 97 -2.72 -11.35 18.03
CA ALA A 97 -2.86 -10.41 19.14
C ALA A 97 -1.52 -9.99 19.79
N MET A 98 -0.41 -10.61 19.37
CA MET A 98 0.95 -10.36 19.87
C MET A 98 1.71 -9.25 19.12
N GLU A 99 1.22 -8.76 17.97
CA GLU A 99 2.00 -7.93 17.04
C GLU A 99 1.58 -6.44 16.99
N ARG A 100 1.62 -5.78 18.15
CA ARG A 100 1.67 -4.30 18.37
C ARG A 100 0.52 -3.44 17.78
N SER A 101 0.42 -2.20 18.28
CA SER A 101 -0.59 -1.19 17.88
C SER A 101 -0.52 -0.84 16.39
N ILE A 102 -1.66 -0.45 15.79
CA ILE A 102 -1.75 0.10 14.43
C ILE A 102 -0.75 1.25 14.23
N ASP A 103 -0.59 2.14 15.20
CA ASP A 103 0.34 3.27 15.08
C ASP A 103 1.81 2.81 14.93
N VAL A 104 2.18 1.69 15.56
CA VAL A 104 3.52 1.11 15.43
C VAL A 104 3.73 0.53 14.04
N GLN A 105 2.73 -0.19 13.51
CA GLN A 105 2.80 -0.73 12.14
C GLN A 105 2.85 0.39 11.11
N ILE A 106 2.05 1.45 11.28
CA ILE A 106 2.10 2.64 10.43
C ILE A 106 3.48 3.31 10.50
N SER A 107 4.07 3.44 11.69
CA SER A 107 5.41 4.02 11.84
C SER A 107 6.48 3.20 11.11
N ARG A 108 6.41 1.86 11.18
CA ARG A 108 7.33 0.96 10.46
C ARG A 108 7.15 1.07 8.95
N LEU A 109 5.91 0.95 8.48
CA LEU A 109 5.58 1.11 7.06
C LEU A 109 6.08 2.44 6.52
N ARG A 110 5.88 3.56 7.25
CA ARG A 110 6.39 4.87 6.82
C ARG A 110 7.90 4.90 6.69
N ARG A 111 8.65 4.28 7.60
CA ARG A 111 10.12 4.16 7.48
C ARG A 111 10.56 3.36 6.27
N MET A 112 9.72 2.45 5.78
CA MET A 112 10.03 1.63 4.61
C MET A 112 9.64 2.31 3.30
N VAL A 113 8.48 2.99 3.26
CA VAL A 113 7.88 3.44 2.00
C VAL A 113 7.97 4.95 1.75
N GLU A 114 8.22 5.74 2.79
CA GLU A 114 8.30 7.19 2.68
C GLU A 114 9.76 7.63 2.55
N GLU A 115 9.99 8.69 1.78
CA GLU A 115 11.29 9.37 1.75
C GLU A 115 11.55 10.09 3.08
N ASP A 116 10.52 10.78 3.60
CA ASP A 116 10.50 11.36 4.94
C ASP A 116 9.30 10.84 5.74
N PRO A 117 9.51 9.95 6.73
CA PRO A 117 8.44 9.41 7.57
C PRO A 117 7.66 10.46 8.40
N ALA A 118 8.24 11.64 8.64
CA ALA A 118 7.57 12.74 9.34
C ALA A 118 6.62 13.52 8.43
N HIS A 119 6.88 13.51 7.11
CA HIS A 119 6.05 14.14 6.09
C HIS A 119 5.59 13.08 5.06
N PRO A 120 4.76 12.11 5.49
CA PRO A 120 4.42 10.95 4.69
C PRO A 120 3.61 11.35 3.44
N ARG A 121 4.04 10.85 2.28
CA ARG A 121 3.39 11.04 0.99
C ARG A 121 2.27 10.01 0.80
N TYR A 122 2.53 8.73 1.07
CA TYR A 122 1.61 7.62 0.75
C TYR A 122 0.67 7.29 1.91
N ILE A 123 1.17 7.19 3.15
CA ILE A 123 0.38 6.82 4.32
C ILE A 123 0.13 8.06 5.17
N GLN A 124 -0.87 8.84 4.82
CA GLN A 124 -1.17 10.13 5.45
C GLN A 124 -2.01 9.97 6.72
N THR A 125 -1.84 10.88 7.67
CA THR A 125 -2.67 10.96 8.87
C THR A 125 -3.89 11.83 8.58
N VAL A 126 -5.08 11.31 8.90
CA VAL A 126 -6.32 12.11 8.96
C VAL A 126 -6.62 12.36 10.44
N TRP A 127 -6.35 13.58 10.89
CA TRP A 127 -6.49 13.97 12.29
C TRP A 127 -7.89 13.69 12.83
N GLY A 128 -7.97 13.08 14.01
CA GLY A 128 -9.24 12.68 14.63
C GLY A 128 -9.90 11.43 14.05
N LEU A 129 -9.38 10.87 12.96
CA LEU A 129 -9.96 9.70 12.29
C LEU A 129 -9.00 8.51 12.27
N GLY A 130 -7.84 8.65 11.62
CA GLY A 130 -6.90 7.56 11.43
C GLY A 130 -5.94 7.80 10.28
N TYR A 131 -5.93 6.89 9.31
CA TYR A 131 -4.94 6.88 8.23
C TYR A 131 -5.59 6.67 6.88
N VAL A 132 -4.98 7.24 5.85
CA VAL A 132 -5.40 7.09 4.45
C VAL A 132 -4.20 6.74 3.59
N PHE A 133 -4.40 5.82 2.66
CA PHE A 133 -3.42 5.53 1.63
C PHE A 133 -3.67 6.38 0.39
N VAL A 134 -2.65 7.09 -0.08
CA VAL A 134 -2.72 7.91 -1.29
C VAL A 134 -1.65 7.46 -2.28
N PRO A 135 -1.99 6.65 -3.30
CA PRO A 135 -1.01 5.99 -4.17
C PRO A 135 -0.15 6.94 -4.99
N ASP A 136 -0.72 8.08 -5.38
CA ASP A 136 -0.01 9.13 -6.13
C ASP A 136 0.70 10.11 -5.20
N GLY A 137 0.42 10.04 -3.89
CA GLY A 137 0.98 10.94 -2.90
C GLY A 137 0.50 12.38 -2.94
N SER A 138 -0.56 12.66 -3.70
CA SER A 138 -1.31 13.91 -3.60
C SER A 138 -1.86 14.07 -2.18
N LYS A 139 -2.03 15.31 -1.69
CA LYS A 139 -2.75 15.52 -0.42
C LYS A 139 -4.18 14.97 -0.55
N ALA A 140 -4.61 14.19 0.44
CA ALA A 140 -5.99 13.73 0.58
C ALA A 140 -6.94 14.89 0.92
#